data_AF-A0A3D2B5W6-F1
#
_entry.id   AF-A0A3D2B5W6-F1
#
_cell.length_a   1.000
_cell.length_b   1.000
_cell.length_c   1.000
_cell.angle_alpha   90.00
_cell.angle_beta   90.00
_cell.angle_gamma   90.00
#
_symmetry.space_group_name_H-M   'P 1'
#
loop_
_entity.id
_entity.type
_entity.pdbx_description
1 polymer ?
#
loop_
_entity_poly.entity_id
_entity_poly.type
_entity_poly.pdbx_seq_one_letter_code
_entity_poly.pdbx_strand_id
1 'polypeptide(L)'
;MTGTSGLAPAADLQASTVVTTPDEAITAGETSIPTQGDNMPAYHARPKNAQGALPIVIVIQEIFGVHEHIRDICRRLALEGYLAVAPELYFRQG
;
A
#
# COMPACT_ATOMS: atom_id res chain seq x y z
N MET A 1 -5.39 -25.22 -34.53
CA MET A 1 -4.14 -24.76 -33.91
C MET A 1 -4.49 -24.16 -32.56
N THR A 2 -4.33 -24.91 -31.49
CA THR A 2 -4.57 -24.44 -30.12
C THR A 2 -3.27 -24.64 -29.36
N GLY A 3 -2.58 -23.53 -29.08
CA GLY A 3 -1.29 -23.51 -28.41
C GLY A 3 -1.43 -23.92 -26.95
N THR A 4 -0.65 -24.94 -26.57
CA THR A 4 -0.38 -25.32 -25.20
C THR A 4 0.31 -24.18 -24.47
N SER A 5 -0.36 -23.62 -23.47
CA SER A 5 0.22 -22.65 -22.53
C SER A 5 1.38 -23.31 -21.77
N GLY A 6 2.59 -22.77 -21.95
CA GLY A 6 3.84 -23.36 -21.49
C GLY A 6 4.14 -23.11 -20.02
N LEU A 7 3.43 -23.82 -19.12
CA LEU A 7 3.75 -23.86 -17.70
C LEU A 7 4.12 -25.27 -17.27
N ALA A 8 5.15 -25.38 -16.42
CA ALA A 8 5.56 -26.64 -15.82
C ALA A 8 4.48 -27.12 -14.83
N PRO A 9 4.19 -28.43 -14.73
CA PRO A 9 3.12 -28.96 -13.88
C PRO A 9 3.32 -28.76 -12.37
N ALA A 10 4.49 -28.28 -11.94
CA ALA A 10 4.79 -27.92 -10.54
C ALA A 10 4.63 -26.41 -10.26
N ALA A 11 4.39 -25.60 -11.29
CA ALA A 11 4.03 -24.20 -11.11
C ALA A 11 2.53 -24.16 -10.77
N ASP A 12 2.20 -24.42 -9.49
CA ASP A 12 0.96 -23.90 -8.96
C ASP A 12 1.01 -22.39 -9.18
N LEU A 13 0.13 -21.88 -10.04
CA LEU A 13 -0.27 -20.49 -9.98
C LEU A 13 -0.85 -20.31 -8.58
N GLN A 14 0.00 -19.93 -7.61
CA GLN A 14 -0.47 -19.30 -6.41
C GLN A 14 -1.12 -18.01 -6.87
N ALA A 15 -2.41 -18.10 -7.17
CA ALA A 15 -3.26 -16.95 -7.35
C ALA A 15 -3.04 -16.10 -6.10
N SER A 16 -2.41 -14.94 -6.30
CA SER A 16 -2.15 -14.00 -5.24
C SER A 16 -3.47 -13.77 -4.53
N THR A 17 -3.57 -14.26 -3.29
CA THR A 17 -4.70 -14.01 -2.40
C THR A 17 -4.60 -12.55 -1.97
N VAL A 18 -4.69 -11.62 -2.93
CA VAL A 18 -4.81 -10.20 -2.64
C VAL A 18 -6.19 -10.05 -2.03
N VAL A 19 -6.25 -10.21 -0.72
CA VAL A 19 -7.42 -9.85 0.06
C VAL A 19 -7.46 -8.34 0.00
N THR A 20 -8.26 -7.78 -0.92
CA THR A 20 -8.55 -6.36 -0.90
C THR A 20 -9.36 -6.10 0.35
N THR A 21 -8.70 -5.46 1.31
CA THR A 21 -9.33 -4.98 2.54
C THR A 21 -10.51 -4.06 2.18
N PRO A 22 -11.75 -4.29 2.66
CA PRO A 22 -12.89 -3.44 2.34
C PRO A 22 -12.70 -2.00 2.84
N ASP A 23 -12.92 -1.04 1.95
CA ASP A 23 -12.55 0.36 2.18
C ASP A 23 -13.64 1.20 2.90
N GLU A 24 -14.82 0.64 3.17
CA GLU A 24 -15.98 1.41 3.64
C GLU A 24 -15.74 2.10 5.00
N ALA A 25 -14.92 1.49 5.86
CA ALA A 25 -14.61 1.98 7.21
C ALA A 25 -13.39 2.94 7.25
N ILE A 26 -12.65 3.06 6.15
CA ILE A 26 -11.41 3.83 6.09
C ILE A 26 -11.49 4.95 5.05
N THR A 27 -10.54 5.87 5.12
CA THR A 27 -10.26 6.87 4.08
C THR A 27 -8.80 6.67 3.70
N ALA A 28 -8.54 6.39 2.43
CA ALA A 28 -7.21 6.14 1.91
C ALA A 28 -6.99 6.86 0.59
N GLY A 29 -5.74 7.12 0.25
CA GLY A 29 -5.38 7.78 -0.99
C GLY A 29 -3.92 8.20 -1.06
N GLU A 30 -3.58 8.84 -2.15
CA GLU A 30 -2.25 9.41 -2.37
C GLU A 30 -2.17 10.83 -1.82
N THR A 31 -0.99 11.21 -1.38
CA THR A 31 -0.67 12.56 -0.89
C THR A 31 0.79 12.90 -1.21
N SER A 32 1.19 14.11 -0.85
CA SER A 32 2.55 14.59 -0.99
C SER A 32 3.09 15.07 0.36
N ILE A 33 4.31 14.67 0.69
CA ILE A 33 5.03 15.04 1.90
C ILE A 33 6.17 15.99 1.52
N PRO A 34 6.16 17.26 1.96
CA PRO A 34 7.28 18.17 1.76
C PRO A 34 8.54 17.63 2.46
N THR A 35 9.64 17.49 1.73
CA THR A 35 10.91 17.00 2.27
C THR A 35 12.10 17.59 1.52
N GLN A 36 13.01 18.23 2.28
CA GLN A 36 14.29 18.75 1.79
C GLN A 36 14.20 19.49 0.43
N GLY A 37 13.19 20.35 0.25
CA GLY A 37 12.98 21.15 -0.96
C GLY A 37 12.09 20.53 -2.04
N ASP A 38 11.74 19.24 -1.92
CA ASP A 38 10.88 18.54 -2.86
C ASP A 38 9.57 18.06 -2.21
N ASN A 39 8.69 17.49 -3.02
CA ASN A 39 7.40 16.91 -2.65
C ASN A 39 7.44 15.40 -2.89
N MET A 40 7.59 14.62 -1.82
CA MET A 40 7.67 13.16 -1.88
C MET A 40 6.27 12.55 -1.93
N PRO A 41 5.93 11.75 -2.95
CA PRO A 41 4.68 11.01 -2.98
C PRO A 41 4.55 10.08 -1.78
N ALA A 42 3.33 9.89 -1.29
CA ALA A 42 3.04 8.92 -0.24
C ALA A 42 1.61 8.36 -0.39
N TYR A 43 1.42 7.11 0.02
CA TYR A 43 0.10 6.55 0.26
C TYR A 43 -0.26 6.71 1.73
N HIS A 44 -1.53 6.94 2.05
CA HIS A 44 -2.01 6.96 3.41
C HIS A 44 -3.37 6.27 3.55
N ALA A 45 -3.65 5.76 4.75
CA ALA A 45 -4.95 5.23 5.13
C ALA A 45 -5.23 5.55 6.61
N ARG A 46 -6.50 5.85 6.93
CA ARG A 46 -6.97 6.13 8.30
C ARG A 46 -8.42 5.71 8.51
N PRO A 47 -8.90 5.49 9.74
CA PRO A 47 -10.32 5.32 10.01
C PRO A 47 -11.14 6.54 9.55
N LYS A 48 -12.25 6.30 8.86
CA LYS A 48 -13.12 7.36 8.29
C LYS A 48 -13.72 8.26 9.37
N ASN A 49 -14.12 7.65 10.48
CA ASN A 49 -14.83 8.31 11.59
C ASN A 49 -13.92 8.57 12.80
N ALA A 50 -12.60 8.68 12.63
CA ALA A 50 -11.72 9.03 13.74
C ALA A 50 -11.96 10.48 14.21
N GLN A 51 -12.15 10.67 15.52
CA GLN A 51 -12.11 11.99 16.16
C GLN A 51 -10.76 12.23 16.83
N GLY A 52 -10.13 13.37 16.55
CA GLY A 52 -8.85 13.75 17.17
C GLY A 52 -7.62 13.16 16.50
N ALA A 53 -6.48 13.25 17.17
CA ALA A 53 -5.20 12.77 16.68
C ALA A 53 -5.13 11.23 16.76
N LEU A 54 -4.62 10.61 15.69
CA LEU A 54 -4.43 9.17 15.60
C LEU A 54 -2.97 8.80 15.92
N PRO A 55 -2.71 7.61 16.51
CA PRO A 55 -1.37 7.04 16.52
C PRO A 55 -0.91 6.80 15.08
N ILE A 56 0.33 7.20 14.79
CA ILE A 56 0.88 7.17 13.42
C ILE A 56 1.82 5.97 13.26
N VAL A 57 1.66 5.23 12.18
CA VAL A 57 2.57 4.17 11.75
C VAL A 57 3.14 4.54 10.37
N ILE A 58 4.47 4.64 10.29
CA ILE A 58 5.17 4.80 9.01
C ILE A 58 5.47 3.39 8.47
N VAL A 59 4.97 3.09 7.28
CA VAL A 59 5.18 1.81 6.60
C VAL A 59 6.32 1.99 5.58
N ILE A 60 7.42 1.28 5.79
CA ILE A 60 8.59 1.34 4.91
C ILE A 60 8.43 0.33 3.78
N GLN A 61 8.56 0.82 2.55
CA GLN A 61 8.45 0.00 1.34
C GLN A 61 9.58 -1.04 1.22
N GLU A 62 9.31 -2.11 0.48
CA GLU A 62 10.34 -2.98 -0.06
C GLU A 62 10.98 -2.37 -1.33
N ILE A 63 11.90 -3.10 -1.97
CA ILE A 63 12.69 -2.59 -3.10
C ILE A 63 11.86 -2.17 -4.33
N PHE A 64 10.58 -2.52 -4.39
CA PHE A 64 9.69 -2.26 -5.53
C PHE A 64 8.86 -0.97 -5.40
N GLY A 65 9.02 -0.18 -4.34
CA GLY A 65 8.21 1.02 -4.13
C GLY A 65 6.92 0.79 -3.36
N VAL A 66 6.05 1.81 -3.32
CA VAL A 66 4.72 1.76 -2.69
C VAL A 66 3.70 1.12 -3.62
N HIS A 67 3.92 -0.17 -3.91
CA HIS A 67 3.00 -1.00 -4.69
C HIS A 67 1.84 -1.54 -3.83
N GLU A 68 0.93 -2.29 -4.45
CA GLU A 68 -0.34 -2.67 -3.84
C GLU A 68 -0.20 -3.42 -2.51
N HIS A 69 0.83 -4.24 -2.32
CA HIS A 69 1.05 -4.91 -1.04
C HIS A 69 1.28 -3.91 0.11
N ILE A 70 2.09 -2.87 -0.14
CA ILE A 70 2.37 -1.83 0.86
C ILE A 70 1.11 -1.00 1.13
N ARG A 71 0.34 -0.68 0.08
CA ARG A 71 -0.96 0.02 0.21
C ARG A 71 -1.95 -0.80 1.04
N ASP A 72 -2.01 -2.12 0.84
CA ASP A 72 -2.87 -3.01 1.63
C ASP A 72 -2.48 -3.07 3.10
N ILE A 73 -1.18 -3.10 3.42
CA ILE A 73 -0.70 -3.00 4.80
C ILE A 73 -1.17 -1.69 5.45
N CYS A 74 -1.11 -0.56 4.75
CA CYS A 74 -1.64 0.70 5.26
C CYS A 74 -3.14 0.62 5.55
N ARG A 75 -3.94 0.03 4.65
CA ARG A 75 -5.39 -0.14 4.86
C ARG A 75 -5.71 -1.04 6.06
N ARG A 76 -4.98 -2.14 6.23
CA ARG A 76 -5.13 -3.04 7.39
C ARG A 76 -4.79 -2.33 8.71
N LEU A 77 -3.70 -1.56 8.75
CA LEU A 77 -3.37 -0.73 9.92
C LEU A 77 -4.44 0.34 10.19
N ALA A 78 -5.03 0.92 9.15
CA ALA A 78 -6.12 1.86 9.30
C ALA A 78 -7.38 1.23 9.91
N LEU A 79 -7.69 -0.03 9.58
CA LEU A 79 -8.77 -0.78 10.24
C LEU A 79 -8.49 -1.03 11.72
N GLU A 80 -7.22 -1.18 12.11
CA GLU A 80 -6.79 -1.30 13.51
C GLU A 80 -6.74 0.05 14.27
N GLY A 81 -7.18 1.16 13.64
CA GLY A 81 -7.29 2.46 14.31
C GLY A 81 -6.08 3.39 14.13
N TYR A 82 -5.14 3.10 13.23
CA TYR A 82 -3.95 3.91 13.01
C TYR A 82 -4.11 4.88 11.83
N LEU A 83 -3.35 5.98 11.85
CA LEU A 83 -2.98 6.68 10.61
C LEU A 83 -1.71 6.00 10.05
N ALA A 84 -1.88 5.21 9.00
CA ALA A 84 -0.77 4.56 8.32
C ALA A 84 -0.33 5.39 7.10
N VAL A 85 0.98 5.60 6.96
CA VAL A 85 1.58 6.38 5.86
C VAL A 85 2.75 5.62 5.26
N ALA A 86 2.72 5.40 3.94
CA ALA A 86 3.81 4.80 3.17
C ALA A 86 4.43 5.85 2.23
N PRO A 87 5.58 6.44 2.60
CA PRO A 87 6.30 7.39 1.74
C PRO A 87 7.05 6.66 0.62
N GLU A 88 7.04 7.21 -0.59
CA GLU A 88 7.83 6.71 -1.73
C GLU A 88 9.29 7.12 -1.58
N LEU A 89 10.08 6.31 -0.87
CA LEU A 89 11.44 6.69 -0.45
C LEU A 89 12.44 6.79 -1.61
N TYR A 90 12.14 6.16 -2.75
CA TYR A 90 13.00 6.19 -3.94
C TYR A 90 12.67 7.30 -4.92
N PHE A 91 11.75 8.23 -4.59
CA PHE A 91 11.28 9.29 -5.50
C PHE A 91 12.36 10.22 -6.08
N ARG A 92 13.56 10.25 -5.49
CA ARG A 92 14.71 11.04 -5.98
C ARG A 92 15.67 10.25 -6.87
N GLN A 93 15.59 8.92 -6.82
CA GLN A 93 16.48 8.01 -7.52
C GLN A 93 15.66 7.31 -8.60
N GLY A 94 15.66 7.91 -9.79
CA GLY A 94 15.12 7.36 -11.03
C GLY A 94 16.22 7.20 -12.07
#